data_AF-A0AA37AEA2-F1
#
_entry.id   AF-A0AA37AEA2-F1
#
_cell.length_a   1.000
_cell.length_b   1.000
_cell.length_c   1.000
_cell.angle_alpha   90.00
_cell.angle_beta   90.00
_cell.angle_gamma   90.00
#
_symmetry.space_group_name_H-M   'P 1'
#
loop_
_entity.id
_entity.type
_entity.pdbx_description
1 polymer ?
#
loop_
_entity_poly.entity_id
_entity_poly.type
_entity_poly.pdbx_seq_one_letter_code
_entity_poly.pdbx_strand_id
1 'polypeptide(L)'
;MGKQVSDLVGDDLKVYANGAVTGTFHYVSDYTEFSSTPEEQSGYYFPFHLTKTGSKMTFKKNGSPTKQNIPFDADIIFRVTKDDTFEVLVDDSSVVKFSFTGATFEPQAKTKARLKK
;
A
#
# COMPACT_ATOMS: atom_id res chain seq x y z
N MET A 1 -9.56 12.46 7.09
CA MET A 1 -8.45 11.83 6.35
C MET A 1 -7.76 10.93 7.34
N GLY A 2 -7.87 9.64 7.08
CA GLY A 2 -7.67 8.59 8.06
C GLY A 2 -6.25 8.11 8.18
N LYS A 3 -5.75 8.10 9.42
CA LYS A 3 -4.36 7.82 9.84
C LYS A 3 -3.31 8.65 9.09
N GLN A 4 -2.27 9.09 9.78
CA GLN A 4 -1.22 9.86 9.14
C GLN A 4 -0.38 8.91 8.28
N VAL A 5 0.15 9.36 7.15
CA VAL A 5 1.09 8.56 6.32
C VAL A 5 2.24 8.02 7.17
N SER A 6 2.70 8.83 8.14
CA SER A 6 3.72 8.48 9.13
C SER A 6 3.34 7.32 10.06
N ASP A 7 2.04 6.99 10.20
CA ASP A 7 1.58 5.80 10.95
C ASP A 7 1.65 4.53 10.09
N LEU A 8 1.75 4.66 8.76
CA LEU A 8 1.76 3.53 7.82
C LEU A 8 3.18 3.12 7.43
N VAL A 9 4.03 4.12 7.22
CA VAL A 9 5.39 3.99 6.69
C VAL A 9 6.34 4.94 7.39
N GLY A 10 7.60 4.51 7.53
CA GLY A 10 8.69 5.31 8.05
C GLY A 10 9.12 6.42 7.08
N ASP A 11 9.84 7.40 7.61
CA ASP A 11 10.40 8.53 6.83
C ASP A 11 11.44 8.05 5.79
N ASP A 12 11.95 6.83 5.95
CA ASP A 12 12.87 6.16 5.02
C ASP A 12 12.17 5.57 3.77
N LEU A 13 10.86 5.76 3.61
CA LEU A 13 10.13 5.31 2.43
C LEU A 13 10.67 5.98 1.16
N LYS A 14 11.06 5.13 0.21
CA LYS A 14 11.58 5.56 -1.09
C LYS A 14 11.11 4.64 -2.21
N VAL A 15 10.66 5.27 -3.28
CA VAL A 15 10.28 4.60 -4.53
C VAL A 15 11.33 4.94 -5.59
N TYR A 16 11.95 3.92 -6.17
CA TYR A 16 12.94 4.09 -7.22
C TYR A 16 12.28 4.12 -8.60
N ALA A 17 12.97 4.68 -9.60
CA ALA A 17 12.47 4.77 -10.97
C ALA A 17 12.18 3.40 -11.62
N ASN A 18 12.84 2.34 -11.16
CA ASN A 18 12.57 0.96 -11.58
C ASN A 18 11.35 0.32 -10.87
N GLY A 19 10.67 1.07 -10.00
CA GLY A 19 9.54 0.61 -9.21
C GLY A 19 9.91 -0.18 -7.94
N ALA A 20 11.19 -0.33 -7.62
CA ALA A 20 11.58 -0.89 -6.33
C ALA A 20 11.12 0.06 -5.20
N VAL A 21 10.51 -0.49 -4.16
CA VAL A 21 10.12 0.24 -2.95
C VAL A 21 11.01 -0.24 -1.81
N THR A 22 11.67 0.70 -1.17
CA THR A 22 12.41 0.48 0.09
C THR A 22 11.82 1.38 1.15
N GLY A 23 12.00 1.02 2.40
CA GLY A 23 11.45 1.76 3.51
C GLY A 23 10.94 0.83 4.60
N THR A 24 10.58 1.41 5.72
CA THR A 24 9.99 0.69 6.84
C THR A 24 8.47 0.77 6.78
N PHE A 25 7.80 -0.37 6.83
CA PHE A 25 6.34 -0.48 6.86
C PHE A 25 5.90 -0.85 8.27
N HIS A 26 5.05 -0.01 8.84
CA HIS A 26 4.47 -0.22 10.16
C HIS A 26 3.24 -1.13 10.03
N TYR A 27 3.13 -2.10 10.94
CA TYR A 27 1.92 -2.91 11.01
C TYR A 27 0.79 -2.08 11.62
N VAL A 28 -0.29 -1.91 10.87
CA VAL A 28 -1.46 -1.16 11.30
C VAL A 28 -2.59 -2.13 11.59
N SER A 29 -3.24 -1.97 12.74
CA SER A 29 -4.51 -2.63 13.06
C SER A 29 -5.66 -1.62 13.04
N ASP A 30 -6.88 -2.13 12.89
CA ASP A 30 -8.12 -1.35 13.00
C ASP A 30 -8.17 -0.14 12.04
N TYR A 31 -7.68 -0.29 10.82
CA TYR A 31 -7.75 0.74 9.79
C TYR A 31 -9.13 0.78 9.11
N THR A 32 -10.15 1.13 9.89
CA THR A 32 -11.56 1.14 9.44
C THR A 32 -11.86 2.12 8.30
N GLU A 33 -11.01 3.15 8.12
CA GLU A 33 -11.14 4.11 7.02
C GLU A 33 -10.64 3.56 5.68
N PHE A 34 -9.76 2.54 5.69
CA PHE A 34 -9.30 1.88 4.47
C PHE A 34 -10.34 0.89 3.92
N SER A 35 -10.97 0.12 4.80
CA SER A 35 -12.01 -0.83 4.44
C SER A 35 -12.95 -1.10 5.60
N SER A 36 -14.22 -1.35 5.31
CA SER A 36 -15.19 -1.85 6.27
C SER A 36 -15.02 -3.34 6.58
N THR A 37 -14.19 -4.05 5.81
CA THR A 37 -13.94 -5.49 5.99
C THR A 37 -12.86 -5.70 7.06
N PRO A 38 -13.15 -6.37 8.20
CA PRO A 38 -12.21 -6.50 9.31
C PRO A 38 -10.84 -7.09 8.94
N GLU A 39 -10.84 -8.07 8.03
CA GLU A 39 -9.62 -8.72 7.55
C GLU A 39 -8.72 -7.78 6.71
N GLU A 40 -9.27 -6.71 6.15
CA GLU A 40 -8.57 -5.70 5.36
C GLU A 40 -8.16 -4.48 6.18
N GLN A 41 -8.62 -4.39 7.43
CA GLN A 41 -8.30 -3.32 8.38
C GLN A 41 -6.97 -3.55 9.10
N SER A 42 -6.36 -4.73 8.94
CA SER A 42 -5.07 -5.04 9.58
C SER A 42 -4.02 -5.47 8.56
N GLY A 43 -2.84 -4.85 8.57
CA GLY A 43 -1.75 -5.17 7.66
C GLY A 43 -0.77 -4.02 7.46
N TYR A 44 -0.01 -4.11 6.38
CA TYR A 44 0.89 -3.04 5.95
C TYR A 44 0.31 -2.31 4.77
N TYR A 45 0.43 -1.00 4.77
CA TYR A 45 -0.20 -0.12 3.79
C TYR A 45 0.86 0.74 3.12
N PHE A 46 0.82 0.77 1.79
CA PHE A 46 1.67 1.58 0.95
C PHE A 46 0.87 2.72 0.34
N PRO A 47 0.95 3.93 0.92
CA PRO A 47 0.41 5.13 0.30
C PRO A 47 1.37 5.65 -0.77
N PHE A 48 0.84 6.06 -1.92
CA PHE A 48 1.61 6.75 -2.94
C PHE A 48 0.72 7.70 -3.73
N HIS A 49 1.35 8.72 -4.30
CA HIS A 49 0.71 9.68 -5.19
C HIS A 49 1.19 9.46 -6.63
N LEU A 50 0.26 9.35 -7.56
CA LEU A 50 0.56 9.17 -8.98
C LEU A 50 0.56 10.51 -9.71
N THR A 51 1.71 10.90 -10.24
CA THR A 51 1.86 12.16 -11.00
C THR A 51 1.32 12.07 -12.44
N LYS A 52 1.27 10.86 -13.00
CA LYS A 52 0.66 10.59 -14.30
C LYS A 52 -0.86 10.64 -14.17
N THR A 53 -1.51 11.46 -14.99
CA THR A 53 -2.97 11.58 -15.05
C THR A 53 -3.57 10.74 -16.18
N GLY A 54 -4.84 10.37 -16.03
CA GLY A 54 -5.63 9.68 -17.06
C GLY A 54 -7.12 9.63 -16.73
N SER A 55 -7.88 8.83 -17.47
CA SER A 55 -9.33 8.69 -17.25
C SER A 55 -9.67 7.46 -16.39
N LYS A 56 -9.03 6.34 -16.68
CA LYS A 56 -9.29 5.06 -16.00
C LYS A 56 -8.01 4.44 -15.47
N MET A 57 -8.16 3.67 -14.39
CA MET A 57 -7.08 2.90 -13.81
C MET A 57 -7.41 1.42 -13.70
N THR A 58 -6.35 0.63 -13.75
CA THR A 58 -6.38 -0.81 -13.45
C THR A 58 -5.19 -1.14 -12.54
N PHE A 59 -5.46 -1.88 -11.47
CA PHE A 59 -4.44 -2.37 -10.54
C PHE A 59 -4.31 -3.88 -10.68
N LYS A 60 -3.09 -4.35 -10.90
CA LYS A 60 -2.77 -5.78 -10.87
C LYS A 60 -1.93 -6.09 -9.66
N LYS A 61 -2.32 -7.13 -8.93
CA LYS A 61 -1.54 -7.71 -7.84
C LYS A 61 -0.96 -9.03 -8.32
N ASN A 62 0.35 -9.20 -8.25
CA ASN A 62 1.04 -10.43 -8.65
C ASN A 62 0.71 -10.88 -10.08
N GLY A 63 0.54 -9.91 -10.99
CA GLY A 63 0.20 -10.14 -12.40
C GLY A 63 -1.31 -10.25 -12.69
N SER A 64 -2.15 -10.42 -11.67
CA SER A 64 -3.60 -10.57 -11.82
C SER A 64 -4.35 -9.27 -11.52
N PRO A 65 -5.32 -8.85 -12.36
CA PRO A 65 -6.09 -7.65 -12.11
C PRO A 65 -6.98 -7.81 -10.87
N THR A 66 -6.89 -6.85 -9.95
CA THR A 66 -7.70 -6.80 -8.70
C THR A 66 -8.80 -5.74 -8.77
N LYS A 67 -8.51 -4.61 -9.41
CA LYS A 67 -9.48 -3.54 -9.72
C LYS A 67 -9.24 -3.10 -11.16
N GLN A 68 -10.30 -2.92 -11.93
CA GLN A 68 -10.23 -2.59 -13.36
C GLN A 68 -11.27 -1.55 -13.71
N ASN A 69 -10.97 -0.70 -14.70
CA ASN A 69 -11.88 0.34 -15.20
C ASN A 69 -12.42 1.27 -14.10
N ILE A 70 -11.66 1.45 -13.03
CA ILE A 70 -12.03 2.40 -11.98
C ILE A 70 -11.72 3.83 -12.45
N PRO A 71 -12.46 4.85 -11.99
CA PRO A 71 -12.08 6.23 -12.25
C PRO A 71 -10.66 6.50 -11.74
N PHE A 72 -9.93 7.35 -12.46
CA PHE A 72 -8.60 7.78 -12.07
C PHE A 72 -8.61 8.44 -10.67
N ASP A 73 -7.70 8.00 -9.81
CA ASP A 73 -7.42 8.60 -8.50
C ASP A 73 -5.92 8.80 -8.34
N ALA A 74 -5.49 10.02 -8.01
CA ALA A 74 -4.07 10.30 -7.85
C ALA A 74 -3.52 9.76 -6.52
N ASP A 75 -4.35 9.64 -5.48
CA ASP A 75 -3.95 9.28 -4.12
C ASP A 75 -4.39 7.84 -3.82
N ILE A 76 -3.44 6.91 -3.85
CA ILE A 76 -3.74 5.48 -3.80
C ILE A 76 -3.05 4.86 -2.59
N ILE A 77 -3.75 3.93 -1.93
CA ILE A 77 -3.21 3.12 -0.85
C ILE A 77 -3.36 1.65 -1.22
N PHE A 78 -2.27 0.90 -1.17
CA PHE A 78 -2.29 -0.56 -1.31
C PHE A 78 -2.01 -1.26 0.01
N ARG A 79 -2.79 -2.31 0.30
CA ARG A 79 -2.40 -3.27 1.34
C ARG A 79 -1.41 -4.27 0.76
N VAL A 80 -0.21 -4.30 1.32
CA VAL A 80 0.95 -5.01 0.74
C VAL A 80 1.51 -6.05 1.70
N THR A 81 2.20 -7.03 1.14
CA THR A 81 3.10 -7.95 1.84
C THR A 81 4.45 -7.96 1.16
N LYS A 82 5.47 -8.55 1.79
CA LYS A 82 6.86 -8.55 1.30
C LYS A 82 7.01 -9.13 -0.11
N ASP A 83 6.24 -10.16 -0.42
CA ASP A 83 6.33 -10.89 -1.69
C ASP A 83 5.39 -10.33 -2.76
N ASP A 84 4.58 -9.33 -2.42
CA ASP A 84 3.65 -8.74 -3.37
C ASP A 84 4.34 -7.88 -4.41
N THR A 85 3.74 -7.86 -5.59
CA THR A 85 4.03 -6.90 -6.66
C THR A 85 2.73 -6.25 -7.10
N PHE A 86 2.79 -4.95 -7.36
CA PHE A 86 1.64 -4.18 -7.81
C PHE A 86 1.97 -3.45 -9.10
N GLU A 87 1.17 -3.66 -10.14
CA GLU A 87 1.29 -2.92 -11.39
C GLU A 87 0.09 -1.99 -11.53
N VAL A 88 0.37 -0.72 -11.83
CA VAL A 88 -0.64 0.30 -12.08
C VAL A 88 -0.66 0.59 -13.58
N LEU A 89 -1.85 0.48 -14.17
CA LEU A 89 -2.12 0.86 -15.54
C LEU A 89 -3.06 2.06 -15.52
N VAL A 90 -2.72 3.08 -16.33
CA VAL A 90 -3.55 4.26 -16.57
C VAL A 90 -3.90 4.26 -18.05
N ASP A 91 -5.21 4.30 -18.35
CA ASP A 91 -5.73 4.22 -19.73
C ASP A 91 -5.07 3.07 -20.53
N ASP A 92 -5.10 1.88 -19.92
CA ASP A 92 -4.54 0.62 -20.45
C ASP A 92 -3.01 0.60 -20.65
N SER A 93 -2.30 1.66 -20.26
CA SER A 93 -0.84 1.75 -20.32
C SER A 93 -0.20 1.52 -18.94
N SER A 94 0.74 0.58 -18.84
CA SER A 94 1.51 0.35 -17.62
C SER A 94 2.39 1.57 -17.32
N VAL A 95 2.17 2.19 -16.16
CA VAL A 95 2.91 3.38 -15.72
C VAL A 95 3.97 3.06 -14.69
N VAL A 96 3.70 2.12 -13.79
CA VAL A 96 4.64 1.71 -12.74
C VAL A 96 4.34 0.30 -12.25
N LYS A 97 5.40 -0.44 -11.92
CA LYS A 97 5.32 -1.75 -11.26
C LYS A 97 6.12 -1.73 -9.97
N PHE A 98 5.42 -1.71 -8.85
CA PHE A 98 5.99 -1.74 -7.51
C PHE A 98 6.42 -3.15 -7.09
N SER A 99 7.58 -3.22 -6.43
CA SER A 99 8.07 -4.41 -5.74
C SER A 99 8.59 -4.03 -4.35
N PHE A 100 8.23 -4.83 -3.34
CA PHE A 100 8.52 -4.56 -1.93
C PHE A 100 9.60 -5.47 -1.35
N THR A 101 10.35 -6.17 -2.21
CA THR A 101 11.37 -7.15 -1.79
C THR A 101 12.52 -6.52 -0.99
N GLY A 102 12.82 -5.24 -1.24
CA GLY A 102 13.82 -4.45 -0.51
C GLY A 102 13.26 -3.65 0.66
N ALA A 103 11.97 -3.75 0.97
CA ALA A 103 11.36 -3.05 2.08
C ALA A 103 11.47 -3.85 3.39
N THR A 104 11.47 -3.12 4.51
CA THR A 104 11.45 -3.68 5.86
C THR A 104 10.02 -3.65 6.38
N PHE A 105 9.50 -4.80 6.80
CA PHE A 105 8.19 -4.92 7.40
C PHE A 105 8.36 -5.15 8.89
N GLU A 106 7.93 -4.18 9.70
CA GLU A 106 8.08 -4.30 11.14
C GLU A 106 7.26 -5.47 11.67
N PRO A 107 7.79 -6.29 12.59
CA PRO A 107 7.00 -7.34 13.19
C PRO A 107 5.75 -6.72 13.81
N GLN A 108 4.60 -7.34 13.61
CA GLN A 108 3.37 -6.96 14.32
C GLN A 108 3.72 -6.87 15.80
N ALA A 109 3.82 -5.65 16.32
CA ALA A 109 3.99 -5.44 17.73
C ALA A 109 2.78 -6.11 18.36
N LYS A 110 2.99 -7.24 19.04
CA LYS A 110 1.96 -7.78 19.94
C LYS A 110 1.71 -6.62 20.88
N THR A 111 0.59 -5.93 20.69
CA THR A 111 0.09 -4.92 21.61
C THR A 111 0.28 -5.56 22.95
N LYS A 112 1.22 -5.04 23.75
CA LYS A 112 1.49 -5.56 25.09
C LYS A 112 0.13 -5.56 25.73
N ALA A 113 -0.45 -6.75 25.89
CA ALA A 113 -1.65 -6.92 26.67
C ALA A 113 -1.24 -6.36 28.03
N ARG A 114 -1.70 -5.13 28.27
CA ARG A 114 -1.53 -4.40 29.50
C ARG A 114 -2.10 -5.34 30.54
N LEU A 115 -1.23 -6.06 31.23
CA LEU A 115 -1.54 -6.75 32.47
C LEU A 115 -2.07 -5.65 33.39
N LYS A 116 -3.39 -5.45 33.38
CA LYS A 116 -4.07 -4.72 34.44
C LYS A 116 -3.98 -5.65 35.64
N LYS A 117 -3.14 -5.24 36.58
CA LYS A 117 -3.12 -5.72 37.96
C LYS A 117 -4.51 -5.65 38.57
#